data_AF-A0A951JA06-F1
#
_entry.id   AF-A0A951JA06-F1
#
_cell.length_a   1.000
_cell.length_b   1.000
_cell.length_c   1.000
_cell.angle_alpha   90.00
_cell.angle_beta   90.00
_cell.angle_gamma   90.00
#
_symmetry.space_group_name_H-M   'P 1'
#
loop_
_entity.id
_entity.type
_entity.pdbx_description
1 polymer ?
#
loop_
_entity_poly.entity_id
_entity_poly.type
_entity_poly.pdbx_seq_one_letter_code
_entity_poly.pdbx_strand_id
1 'polypeptide(L)'
;MRKIITALTFTGLLFLAIGCSSDDSSTLPPPPPPEPTTQELLIGKWNIQEEGEVVNGVKKAFEMDACSTKDTYEFTKDLKYINEYHETTVNNDCSTQIDDATWVLKDDQSLLLTFIADVLPLTTITADLKITRLTTTELHLEHIEDGETYYLLLKK
;
A
#
# COMPACT_ATOMS: atom_id res chain seq x y z
N MET A 1 -11.51 30.79 47.82
CA MET A 1 -12.76 31.52 48.10
C MET A 1 -12.67 32.92 47.52
N ARG A 2 -13.52 33.23 46.53
CA ARG A 2 -14.18 34.53 46.35
C ARG A 2 -15.26 34.33 45.29
N LYS A 3 -16.50 34.25 45.77
CA LYS A 3 -17.73 34.33 44.99
C LYS A 3 -18.05 35.82 44.86
N ILE A 4 -18.38 36.31 43.67
CA ILE A 4 -19.25 37.48 43.53
C ILE A 4 -20.26 37.16 42.43
N ILE A 5 -21.52 37.17 42.85
CA ILE A 5 -22.75 37.05 42.08
C ILE A 5 -23.12 38.46 41.66
N THR A 6 -23.52 38.68 40.41
CA THR A 6 -24.47 39.76 40.10
C THR A 6 -25.37 39.30 38.96
N ALA A 7 -26.59 38.97 39.33
CA ALA A 7 -27.72 38.84 38.43
C ALA A 7 -28.22 40.24 38.08
N LEU A 8 -28.59 40.45 36.82
CA LEU A 8 -29.45 41.55 36.40
C LEU A 8 -30.47 40.98 35.42
N THR A 9 -31.72 40.95 35.89
CA THR A 9 -32.90 40.48 35.18
C THR A 9 -33.73 41.66 34.67
N PHE A 10 -34.46 41.36 33.59
CA PHE A 10 -35.71 41.96 33.11
C PHE A 10 -35.66 43.29 32.34
N THR A 11 -36.06 43.27 31.06
CA THR A 11 -37.38 43.76 30.58
C THR A 11 -37.59 43.26 29.13
N GLY A 12 -38.79 42.79 28.80
CA GLY A 12 -39.13 42.13 27.53
C GLY A 12 -39.81 43.00 26.47
N LEU A 13 -40.38 42.28 25.49
CA LEU A 13 -41.14 42.69 24.27
C LEU A 13 -40.25 43.12 23.08
N LEU A 14 -40.50 42.78 21.82
CA LEU A 14 -41.73 42.42 21.09
C LEU A 14 -41.37 41.52 19.88
N PHE A 15 -42.29 40.64 19.48
CA PHE A 15 -42.28 39.97 18.18
C PHE A 15 -42.44 40.99 17.04
N LEU A 16 -41.53 40.96 16.07
CA LEU A 16 -41.80 41.35 14.68
C LEU A 16 -41.17 40.29 13.78
N ALA A 17 -42.01 39.45 13.19
CA ALA A 17 -41.66 38.65 12.03
C ALA A 17 -41.50 39.60 10.84
N ILE A 18 -40.29 39.69 10.30
CA ILE A 18 -40.05 40.16 8.95
C ILE A 18 -39.54 38.93 8.20
N GLY A 19 -40.44 38.33 7.44
CA GLY A 19 -40.11 37.34 6.43
C GLY A 19 -39.56 38.02 5.17
N CYS A 20 -38.94 37.15 4.36
CA CYS A 20 -38.24 37.37 3.10
C CYS A 20 -36.83 37.97 3.25
N SER A 21 -35.79 37.49 2.58
CA SER A 21 -35.55 36.35 1.67
C SER A 21 -34.25 36.77 1.00
N SER A 22 -33.15 36.07 1.19
CA SER A 22 -32.12 35.89 0.16
C SER A 22 -31.14 34.83 0.63
N ASP A 23 -30.97 33.86 -0.26
CA ASP A 23 -30.04 32.75 -0.24
C ASP A 23 -28.65 33.16 0.23
N ASP A 24 -28.18 32.51 1.29
CA ASP A 24 -26.77 32.17 1.42
C ASP A 24 -26.69 30.69 1.80
N SER A 25 -27.17 29.84 0.88
CA SER A 25 -26.76 28.43 0.87
C SER A 25 -25.31 28.38 0.42
N SER A 26 -24.40 28.78 1.31
CA SER A 26 -22.99 28.42 1.22
C SER A 26 -22.85 26.93 1.55
N THR A 27 -23.48 26.08 0.74
CA THR A 27 -23.10 24.67 0.61
C THR A 27 -21.75 24.68 -0.08
N LEU A 28 -20.68 24.82 0.71
CA LEU A 28 -19.36 24.39 0.27
C LEU A 28 -19.53 22.96 -0.26
N PRO A 29 -18.98 22.62 -1.43
CA PRO A 29 -18.97 21.24 -1.88
C PRO A 29 -18.35 20.38 -0.76
N PRO A 30 -18.89 19.18 -0.50
CA PRO A 30 -18.31 18.30 0.50
C PRO A 30 -16.81 18.12 0.19
N PRO A 31 -15.94 18.07 1.22
CA PRO A 31 -14.52 17.86 0.99
C PRO A 31 -14.34 16.59 0.15
N PRO A 32 -13.35 16.56 -0.77
CA PRO A 32 -13.07 15.37 -1.54
C PRO A 32 -12.83 14.19 -0.59
N PRO A 33 -13.21 12.96 -0.99
CA PRO A 33 -12.88 11.78 -0.20
C PRO A 33 -11.37 11.73 0.05
N PRO A 34 -10.93 11.23 1.23
CA PRO A 34 -9.51 11.12 1.51
C PRO A 34 -8.84 10.23 0.46
N GLU A 35 -7.66 10.64 -0.01
CA GLU A 35 -6.84 9.79 -0.86
C GLU A 35 -6.42 8.55 -0.08
N PRO A 36 -6.39 7.36 -0.73
CA PRO A 36 -5.97 6.14 -0.06
C PRO A 36 -4.51 6.24 0.34
N THR A 37 -4.20 5.73 1.52
CA THR A 37 -2.83 5.63 2.03
C THR A 37 -1.99 4.65 1.21
N THR A 38 -0.67 4.76 1.28
CA THR A 38 0.28 3.78 0.70
C THR A 38 -0.07 2.34 1.11
N GLN A 39 -0.40 2.15 2.40
CA GLN A 39 -0.77 0.84 2.93
C GLN A 39 -2.06 0.30 2.28
N GLU A 40 -3.09 1.13 2.14
CA GLU A 40 -4.35 0.76 1.49
C GLU A 40 -4.16 0.46 0.00
N LEU A 41 -3.29 1.19 -0.68
CA LEU A 41 -2.95 0.94 -2.07
C LEU A 41 -2.17 -0.36 -2.27
N LEU A 42 -1.28 -0.73 -1.35
CA LEU A 42 -0.53 -1.99 -1.42
C LEU A 42 -1.39 -3.22 -1.21
N ILE A 43 -2.35 -3.16 -0.29
CA ILE A 43 -3.16 -4.33 0.09
C ILE A 43 -3.86 -4.94 -1.13
N GLY A 44 -3.75 -6.25 -1.28
CA GLY A 44 -4.33 -7.04 -2.36
C GLY A 44 -3.31 -7.90 -3.10
N LYS A 45 -3.81 -8.67 -4.07
CA LYS A 45 -3.02 -9.56 -4.93
C LYS A 45 -2.57 -8.82 -6.18
N TRP A 46 -1.28 -8.93 -6.50
CA TRP A 46 -0.65 -8.34 -7.66
C TRP A 46 -0.07 -9.44 -8.54
N ASN A 47 -0.26 -9.33 -9.85
CA ASN A 47 0.28 -10.23 -10.84
C ASN A 47 1.56 -9.64 -11.40
N ILE A 48 2.59 -10.46 -11.56
CA ILE A 48 3.82 -10.04 -12.22
C ILE A 48 3.55 -9.62 -13.67
N GLN A 49 4.29 -8.64 -14.14
CA GLN A 49 4.29 -8.19 -15.53
C GLN A 49 5.68 -8.18 -16.12
N GLU A 50 6.67 -7.81 -15.31
CA GLU A 50 8.07 -7.75 -15.71
C GLU A 50 8.94 -7.88 -14.47
N GLU A 51 10.07 -8.56 -14.63
CA GLU A 51 11.18 -8.61 -13.68
C GLU A 51 12.46 -8.31 -14.45
N GLY A 52 13.45 -7.74 -13.79
CA GLY A 52 14.74 -7.53 -14.42
C GLY A 52 15.78 -6.91 -13.51
N GLU A 53 16.92 -6.55 -14.12
CA GLU A 53 18.02 -5.85 -13.48
C GLU A 53 18.10 -4.38 -13.93
N VAL A 54 18.67 -3.53 -13.08
CA VAL A 54 19.02 -2.16 -13.41
C VAL A 54 20.54 -2.07 -13.58
N VAL A 55 20.99 -2.02 -14.83
CA VAL A 55 22.41 -1.92 -15.17
C VAL A 55 22.74 -0.51 -15.64
N ASN A 56 23.61 0.19 -14.91
CA ASN A 56 23.99 1.57 -15.20
C ASN A 56 22.78 2.52 -15.33
N GLY A 57 21.75 2.31 -14.50
CA GLY A 57 20.51 3.10 -14.51
C GLY A 57 19.52 2.73 -15.63
N VAL A 58 19.81 1.69 -16.41
CA VAL A 58 18.93 1.20 -17.48
C VAL A 58 18.30 -0.12 -17.06
N LYS A 59 16.96 -0.20 -17.13
CA LYS A 59 16.21 -1.43 -16.89
C LYS A 59 16.41 -2.42 -18.02
N LYS A 60 16.72 -3.66 -17.67
CA LYS A 60 16.79 -4.81 -18.58
C LYS A 60 15.89 -5.92 -18.05
N ALA A 61 14.81 -6.18 -18.76
CA ALA A 61 13.88 -7.24 -18.42
C ALA A 61 14.52 -8.62 -18.60
N PHE A 62 14.24 -9.54 -17.69
CA PHE A 62 14.49 -10.96 -17.87
C PHE A 62 13.44 -11.57 -18.81
N GLU A 63 13.82 -12.63 -19.50
CA GLU A 63 12.87 -13.42 -20.28
C GLU A 63 12.01 -14.25 -19.32
N MET A 64 10.72 -13.95 -19.27
CA MET A 64 9.77 -14.70 -18.45
C MET A 64 9.14 -15.84 -19.25
N ASP A 65 9.13 -17.04 -18.68
CA ASP A 65 8.48 -18.20 -19.28
C ASP A 65 6.95 -18.22 -19.02
N ALA A 66 6.27 -19.22 -19.57
CA ALA A 66 4.83 -19.36 -19.43
C ALA A 66 4.35 -19.69 -18.01
N CYS A 67 5.25 -20.08 -17.11
CA CYS A 67 4.93 -20.39 -15.73
C CYS A 67 5.14 -19.14 -14.86
N SER A 68 6.33 -18.55 -14.87
CA SER A 68 6.69 -17.33 -14.14
C SER A 68 5.78 -16.14 -14.43
N THR A 69 5.20 -16.03 -15.64
CA THR A 69 4.18 -15.00 -15.93
C THR A 69 2.88 -15.13 -15.11
N LYS A 70 2.72 -16.21 -14.34
CA LYS A 70 1.60 -16.46 -13.42
C LYS A 70 1.94 -16.11 -11.98
N ASP A 71 3.15 -15.63 -11.69
CA ASP A 71 3.56 -15.33 -10.33
C ASP A 71 2.73 -14.20 -9.74
N THR A 72 2.42 -14.35 -8.45
CA THR A 72 1.57 -13.39 -7.75
C THR A 72 2.08 -13.05 -6.37
N TYR A 73 1.85 -11.80 -6.00
CA TYR A 73 2.40 -11.14 -4.83
C TYR A 73 1.23 -10.54 -4.06
N GLU A 74 0.92 -11.06 -2.87
CA GLU A 74 -0.21 -10.59 -2.08
C GLU A 74 0.25 -9.92 -0.79
N PHE A 75 -0.22 -8.67 -0.58
CA PHE A 75 -0.06 -7.95 0.67
C PHE A 75 -1.39 -7.94 1.42
N THR A 76 -1.46 -8.59 2.58
CA THR A 76 -2.72 -8.72 3.33
C THR A 76 -2.86 -7.66 4.42
N LYS A 77 -4.09 -7.43 4.88
CA LYS A 77 -4.39 -6.50 5.99
C LYS A 77 -3.78 -6.93 7.33
N ASP A 78 -3.58 -8.24 7.53
CA ASP A 78 -2.96 -8.81 8.72
C ASP A 78 -1.42 -8.88 8.62
N LEU A 79 -0.83 -8.08 7.73
CA LEU A 79 0.62 -7.91 7.55
C LEU A 79 1.35 -9.18 7.07
N LYS A 80 0.64 -10.09 6.40
CA LYS A 80 1.24 -11.22 5.70
C LYS A 80 1.52 -10.85 4.26
N TYR A 81 2.63 -11.37 3.78
CA TYR A 81 3.05 -11.31 2.40
C TYR A 81 3.09 -12.75 1.89
N ILE A 82 2.46 -12.99 0.75
CA ILE A 82 2.39 -14.30 0.12
C ILE A 82 2.92 -14.14 -1.30
N ASN A 83 3.99 -14.85 -1.62
CA ASN A 83 4.50 -14.98 -2.98
C ASN A 83 4.15 -16.37 -3.50
N GLU A 84 3.26 -16.44 -4.48
CA GLU A 84 2.92 -17.67 -5.19
C GLU A 84 3.68 -17.66 -6.52
N TYR A 85 4.79 -18.39 -6.57
CA TYR A 85 5.66 -18.44 -7.74
C TYR A 85 5.58 -19.79 -8.47
N HIS A 86 5.78 -19.76 -9.78
CA HIS A 86 5.53 -20.88 -10.67
C HIS A 86 6.78 -21.23 -11.46
N GLU A 87 7.27 -22.45 -11.23
CA GLU A 87 8.44 -22.97 -11.92
C GLU A 87 8.06 -23.98 -13.00
N THR A 88 8.79 -23.94 -14.11
CA THR A 88 8.70 -24.98 -15.13
C THR A 88 9.43 -26.24 -14.65
N THR A 89 8.69 -27.33 -14.47
CA THR A 89 9.25 -28.63 -14.10
C THR A 89 10.01 -29.27 -15.27
N VAL A 90 10.77 -30.33 -14.98
CA VAL A 90 11.49 -31.13 -16.01
C VAL A 90 10.58 -31.72 -17.10
N ASN A 91 9.26 -31.81 -16.85
CA ASN A 91 8.27 -32.31 -17.80
C ASN A 91 7.52 -31.20 -18.56
N ASN A 92 7.93 -29.93 -18.39
CA ASN A 92 7.24 -28.73 -18.90
C ASN A 92 5.86 -28.45 -18.29
N ASP A 93 5.56 -29.01 -17.11
CA ASP A 93 4.40 -28.61 -16.31
C ASP A 93 4.76 -27.43 -15.39
N CYS A 94 3.80 -26.57 -15.04
CA CYS A 94 4.01 -25.53 -14.03
C CYS A 94 3.76 -26.08 -12.63
N SER A 95 4.76 -26.03 -11.76
CA SER A 95 4.61 -26.29 -10.32
C SER A 95 4.50 -24.98 -9.56
N THR A 96 3.52 -24.89 -8.67
CA THR A 96 3.33 -23.76 -7.77
C THR A 96 4.11 -23.97 -6.48
N GLN A 97 4.77 -22.92 -6.04
CA GLN A 97 5.46 -22.80 -4.77
C GLN A 97 4.94 -21.58 -4.03
N ILE A 98 5.03 -21.59 -2.69
CA ILE A 98 4.53 -20.50 -1.85
C ILE A 98 5.61 -20.11 -0.86
N ASP A 99 6.02 -18.84 -0.91
CA ASP A 99 6.82 -18.21 0.14
C ASP A 99 5.92 -17.32 1.00
N ASP A 100 5.93 -17.59 2.30
CA ASP A 100 5.24 -16.77 3.30
C ASP A 100 6.24 -15.85 4.01
N ALA A 101 5.86 -14.58 4.14
CA ALA A 101 6.57 -13.61 4.94
C ALA A 101 5.60 -12.71 5.71
N THR A 102 6.15 -11.86 6.57
CA THR A 102 5.45 -10.67 7.06
C THR A 102 5.99 -9.44 6.37
N TRP A 103 5.16 -8.40 6.21
CA TRP A 103 5.57 -7.13 5.63
C TRP A 103 5.26 -5.95 6.53
N VAL A 104 6.13 -4.94 6.48
CA VAL A 104 5.97 -3.66 7.18
C VAL A 104 6.41 -2.53 6.27
N LEU A 105 5.63 -1.45 6.22
CA LEU A 105 6.09 -0.17 5.66
C LEU A 105 7.00 0.52 6.68
N LYS A 106 8.27 0.73 6.32
CA LYS A 106 9.21 1.55 7.11
C LYS A 106 8.88 3.04 6.96
N ASP A 107 8.42 3.42 5.76
CA ASP A 107 7.92 4.73 5.36
C ASP A 107 7.03 4.58 4.12
N ASP A 108 6.59 5.67 3.49
CA ASP A 108 5.73 5.65 2.30
C ASP A 108 6.37 5.03 1.04
N GLN A 109 7.67 4.73 1.06
CA GLN A 109 8.42 4.22 -0.10
C GLN A 109 9.28 2.99 0.20
N SER A 110 9.24 2.45 1.42
CA SER A 110 10.15 1.38 1.84
C SER A 110 9.40 0.26 2.54
N LEU A 111 9.56 -0.96 2.04
CA LEU A 111 8.98 -2.19 2.56
C LEU A 111 10.06 -3.08 3.16
N LEU A 112 9.79 -3.65 4.32
CA LEU A 112 10.56 -4.75 4.89
C LEU A 112 9.75 -6.03 4.76
N LEU A 113 10.28 -7.03 4.06
CA LEU A 113 9.78 -8.40 4.14
C LEU A 113 10.62 -9.18 5.14
N THR A 114 9.96 -10.02 5.94
CA THR A 114 10.58 -10.86 6.96
C THR A 114 10.11 -12.29 6.78
N PHE A 115 10.97 -13.12 6.21
CA PHE A 115 10.77 -14.54 5.95
C PHE A 115 11.24 -15.36 7.15
N ILE A 116 10.50 -16.39 7.50
CA ILE A 116 10.89 -17.37 8.51
C ILE A 116 11.43 -18.59 7.77
N ALA A 117 12.74 -18.81 7.81
CA ALA A 117 13.31 -20.00 7.21
C ALA A 117 13.13 -21.19 8.17
N ASP A 118 12.55 -22.27 7.67
CA ASP A 118 12.36 -23.55 8.39
C ASP A 118 13.67 -24.34 8.52
N VAL A 119 14.73 -23.67 8.98
CA VAL A 119 16.02 -24.28 9.32
C VAL A 119 16.27 -24.12 10.81
N LEU A 120 16.92 -25.10 11.44
CA LEU A 120 17.30 -25.02 12.85
C LEU A 120 18.77 -24.56 12.97
N PRO A 121 19.08 -23.51 13.77
CA PRO A 121 18.14 -22.64 14.50
C PRO A 121 17.32 -21.78 13.55
N LEU A 122 16.07 -21.47 13.94
CA LEU A 122 15.18 -20.60 13.15
C LEU A 122 15.91 -19.30 12.79
N THR A 123 16.23 -19.13 11.51
CA THR A 123 16.84 -17.91 10.99
C THR A 123 15.78 -17.08 10.32
N THR A 124 15.77 -15.79 10.66
CA THR A 124 14.96 -14.81 9.95
C THR A 124 15.78 -14.26 8.79
N ILE A 125 15.19 -14.25 7.61
CA ILE A 125 15.75 -13.61 6.41
C ILE A 125 14.91 -12.37 6.15
N THR A 126 15.55 -11.23 5.90
CA THR A 126 14.85 -9.98 5.61
C THR A 126 15.21 -9.47 4.22
N ALA A 127 14.22 -8.94 3.51
CA ALA A 127 14.43 -8.25 2.25
C ALA A 127 13.91 -6.80 2.38
N ASP A 128 14.73 -5.85 1.93
CA ASP A 128 14.39 -4.44 1.85
C ASP A 128 14.00 -4.11 0.40
N LEU A 129 12.75 -3.67 0.21
CA LEU A 129 12.22 -3.28 -1.09
C LEU A 129 11.87 -1.80 -1.08
N LYS A 130 12.18 -1.13 -2.17
CA LYS A 130 11.83 0.26 -2.43
C LYS A 130 10.66 0.32 -3.40
N ILE A 131 9.61 1.01 -3.00
CA ILE A 131 8.48 1.38 -3.85
C ILE A 131 8.91 2.57 -4.71
N THR A 132 9.12 2.34 -6.00
CA THR A 132 9.44 3.41 -6.95
C THR A 132 8.21 4.03 -7.58
N ARG A 133 7.10 3.28 -7.61
CA ARG A 133 5.79 3.76 -8.05
C ARG A 133 4.69 2.88 -7.46
N LEU A 134 3.61 3.51 -7.00
CA LEU A 134 2.42 2.83 -6.52
C LEU A 134 1.17 3.60 -6.98
N THR A 135 0.26 2.89 -7.62
CA THR A 135 -1.07 3.37 -8.01
C THR A 135 -2.11 2.33 -7.61
N THR A 136 -3.37 2.55 -7.97
CA THR A 136 -4.43 1.56 -7.77
C THR A 136 -4.25 0.30 -8.63
N THR A 137 -3.46 0.35 -9.70
CA THR A 137 -3.31 -0.73 -10.68
C THR A 137 -1.87 -1.14 -10.95
N GLU A 138 -0.88 -0.35 -10.55
CA GLU A 138 0.54 -0.60 -10.83
C GLU A 138 1.38 -0.47 -9.55
N LEU A 139 2.28 -1.42 -9.34
CA LEU A 139 3.27 -1.42 -8.28
C LEU A 139 4.64 -1.70 -8.89
N HIS A 140 5.57 -0.78 -8.69
CA HIS A 140 6.95 -0.91 -9.12
C HIS A 140 7.83 -1.01 -7.88
N LEU A 141 8.57 -2.09 -7.77
CA LEU A 141 9.49 -2.37 -6.67
C LEU A 141 10.92 -2.42 -7.19
N GLU A 142 11.86 -2.04 -6.35
CA GLU A 142 13.29 -2.30 -6.54
C GLU A 142 13.87 -2.92 -5.27
N HIS A 143 14.80 -3.86 -5.38
CA HIS A 143 15.59 -4.34 -4.25
C HIS A 143 17.06 -4.44 -4.65
N ILE A 144 17.94 -4.43 -3.66
CA ILE A 144 19.38 -4.58 -3.86
C ILE A 144 19.80 -5.91 -3.27
N GLU A 145 20.41 -6.74 -4.09
CA GLU A 145 20.96 -8.04 -3.70
C GLU A 145 22.38 -8.13 -4.26
N ASP A 146 23.34 -8.46 -3.40
CA ASP A 146 24.77 -8.58 -3.77
C ASP A 146 25.38 -7.38 -4.53
N GLY A 147 24.84 -6.17 -4.29
CA GLY A 147 25.28 -4.93 -4.93
C GLY A 147 24.65 -4.68 -6.31
N GLU A 148 23.79 -5.57 -6.77
CA GLU A 148 23.00 -5.45 -7.98
C GLU A 148 21.59 -4.97 -7.64
N THR A 149 20.99 -4.16 -8.51
CA THR A 149 19.62 -3.66 -8.33
C THR A 149 18.68 -4.42 -9.24
N TYR A 150 17.68 -5.03 -8.65
CA TYR A 150 16.62 -5.75 -9.33
C TYR A 150 15.33 -4.96 -9.25
N TYR A 151 14.43 -5.16 -10.21
CA TYR A 151 13.13 -4.51 -10.22
C TYR A 151 12.00 -5.50 -10.54
N LEU A 152 10.83 -5.21 -9.98
CA LEU A 152 9.58 -5.90 -10.26
C LEU A 152 8.53 -4.88 -10.71
N LEU A 153 7.79 -5.22 -11.75
CA LEU A 153 6.58 -4.52 -12.17
C LEU A 153 5.38 -5.44 -11.98
N LEU A 154 4.45 -5.01 -11.15
CA LEU A 154 3.28 -5.78 -10.77
C LEU A 154 2.00 -5.01 -11.09
N LYS A 155 0.91 -5.73 -11.40
CA LYS A 155 -0.40 -5.16 -11.71
C LYS A 155 -1.56 -5.85 -11.00
N LYS A 156 -2.57 -5.05 -10.64
CA LYS A 156 -3.86 -5.49 -10.10
C LYS A 156 -4.90 -5.66 -11.21
#